data_AF-A0A4R9WPL0-F1
#
_entry.id   AF-A0A4R9WPL0-F1
#
_cell.length_a   1.000
_cell.length_b   1.000
_cell.length_c   1.000
_cell.angle_alpha   90.00
_cell.angle_beta   90.00
_cell.angle_gamma   90.00
#
_symmetry.space_group_name_H-M   'P 1'
#
loop_
_entity.id
_entity.type
_entity.pdbx_description
1 polymer ?
#
loop_
_entity_poly.entity_id
_entity_poly.type
_entity_poly.pdbx_seq_one_letter_code
_entity_poly.pdbx_strand_id
1 'polypeptide(L)'
;VNVELGSISGHKLEDADGSLGTTGDQTPVENWTITLYKDDNHDNIADPAEQVAQTTTDANGAYQFTGLLPGDYLIKEESQSGWTNVSPVQIDQDN
;
A
#
# COMPACT_ATOMS: atom_id res chain seq x y z
N VAL A 1 6.05 -18.10 24.00
CA VAL A 1 6.53 -16.88 23.33
C VAL A 1 5.44 -16.47 22.36
N ASN A 2 4.85 -15.29 22.55
CA ASN A 2 3.80 -14.77 21.69
C ASN A 2 4.44 -13.65 20.88
N VAL A 3 4.35 -13.72 19.55
CA VAL A 3 4.68 -12.60 18.68
C VAL A 3 3.36 -11.87 18.41
N GLU A 4 3.32 -10.57 18.69
CA GLU A 4 2.22 -9.73 18.24
C GLU A 4 2.46 -9.48 16.75
N LEU A 5 1.61 -10.06 15.92
CA LEU A 5 1.70 -9.90 14.48
C LEU A 5 1.04 -8.57 14.11
N GLY A 6 1.77 -7.73 13.39
CA GLY A 6 1.24 -6.49 12.83
C GLY A 6 0.24 -6.76 11.73
N SER A 7 -0.56 -5.74 11.44
CA SER A 7 -1.41 -5.68 10.26
C SER A 7 -1.20 -4.36 9.52
N ILE A 8 -1.06 -4.43 8.21
CA ILE A 8 -0.99 -3.28 7.32
C ILE A 8 -2.27 -3.26 6.51
N SER A 9 -3.02 -2.17 6.55
CA SER A 9 -4.26 -2.01 5.79
C SER A 9 -4.33 -0.61 5.18
N GLY A 10 -4.99 -0.50 4.04
CA GLY A 10 -5.23 0.77 3.37
C GLY A 10 -6.39 0.69 2.39
N HIS A 11 -6.67 1.82 1.74
CA HIS A 11 -7.66 1.93 0.68
C HIS A 11 -7.00 2.50 -0.58
N LYS A 12 -7.28 1.88 -1.72
CA LYS A 12 -6.95 2.40 -3.04
C LYS A 12 -8.14 3.16 -3.58
N LEU A 13 -7.94 4.45 -3.79
CA LEU A 13 -8.93 5.37 -4.32
C LEU A 13 -8.35 6.00 -5.60
N GLU A 14 -9.17 6.10 -6.63
CA GLU A 14 -8.95 6.96 -7.79
C GLU A 14 -9.39 8.35 -7.40
N ASP A 15 -8.44 9.28 -7.42
CA ASP A 15 -8.70 10.69 -7.31
C ASP A 15 -8.78 11.24 -8.74
N ALA A 16 -10.00 11.59 -9.16
CA ALA A 16 -10.29 11.97 -10.54
C ALA A 16 -9.76 13.36 -10.89
N ASP A 17 -9.56 14.24 -9.90
CA ASP A 17 -9.04 15.59 -10.10
C ASP A 17 -7.59 15.77 -9.61
N GLY A 18 -7.06 14.80 -8.87
CA GLY A 18 -5.69 14.78 -8.37
C GLY A 18 -5.47 15.70 -7.17
N SER A 19 -6.54 16.16 -6.54
CA SER A 19 -6.51 17.03 -5.37
C SER A 19 -6.96 16.26 -4.12
N LEU A 20 -6.01 16.01 -3.22
CA LEU A 20 -6.23 15.38 -1.92
C LEU A 20 -7.23 16.13 -1.01
N GLY A 21 -7.63 17.36 -1.36
CA GLY A 21 -8.61 18.17 -0.64
C GLY A 21 -10.07 17.89 -1.02
N THR A 22 -10.30 17.15 -2.10
CA THR A 22 -11.61 16.76 -2.61
C THR A 22 -11.83 15.28 -2.31
N THR A 23 -12.80 14.98 -1.45
CA THR A 23 -13.18 13.59 -1.09
C THR A 23 -14.45 13.13 -1.80
N GLY A 24 -15.08 14.01 -2.59
CA GLY A 24 -16.35 13.74 -3.27
C GLY A 24 -16.21 13.02 -4.62
N ASP A 25 -14.98 12.91 -5.10
CA ASP A 25 -14.57 12.35 -6.38
C ASP A 25 -13.61 11.17 -6.22
N GLN A 26 -13.24 10.85 -4.97
CA GLN A 26 -12.48 9.66 -4.63
C GLN A 26 -13.32 8.41 -4.85
N THR A 27 -13.03 7.67 -5.91
CA THR A 27 -13.74 6.44 -6.26
C THR A 27 -12.91 5.23 -5.86
N PRO A 28 -13.43 4.27 -5.09
CA PRO A 28 -12.67 3.07 -4.76
C PRO A 28 -12.32 2.26 -6.00
N VAL A 29 -11.08 1.80 -6.06
CA VAL A 29 -10.58 0.99 -7.17
C VAL A 29 -10.46 -0.46 -6.72
N GLU A 30 -11.27 -1.31 -7.30
CA GLU A 30 -11.21 -2.75 -7.09
C GLU A 30 -10.21 -3.44 -8.02
N ASN A 31 -9.78 -4.65 -7.65
CA ASN A 31 -8.87 -5.49 -8.44
C ASN A 31 -7.51 -4.84 -8.72
N TRP A 32 -7.07 -3.93 -7.85
CA TRP A 32 -5.75 -3.32 -7.93
C TRP A 32 -4.73 -4.16 -7.17
N THR A 33 -3.65 -4.57 -7.84
CA THR A 33 -2.58 -5.36 -7.23
C THR A 33 -1.76 -4.50 -6.27
N ILE A 34 -1.74 -4.89 -5.00
CA ILE A 34 -0.90 -4.32 -3.95
C ILE A 34 0.06 -5.39 -3.47
N THR A 35 1.35 -5.10 -3.53
CA THR A 35 2.41 -6.01 -3.13
C THR A 35 3.15 -5.45 -1.92
N LEU A 36 3.35 -6.30 -0.92
CA LEU A 36 4.08 -5.98 0.30
C LEU A 36 5.48 -6.58 0.24
N TYR A 37 6.47 -5.75 0.51
CA TYR A 37 7.88 -6.10 0.57
C TYR A 37 8.39 -5.85 1.98
N LYS A 38 9.26 -6.71 2.48
CA LYS A 38 9.90 -6.52 3.78
C LYS A 38 11.28 -5.94 3.55
N ASP A 39 11.46 -4.68 3.95
CA ASP A 39 12.71 -3.95 3.76
C ASP A 39 13.74 -4.41 4.81
N ASP A 40 14.31 -5.59 4.59
CA ASP A 40 15.33 -6.15 5.48
C ASP A 40 16.67 -5.42 5.31
N ASN A 41 16.92 -4.85 4.14
CA ASN A 41 18.18 -4.18 3.79
C ASN A 41 18.19 -2.66 4.15
N HIS A 42 17.03 -2.11 4.51
CA HIS A 42 16.77 -0.71 4.89
C HIS A 42 17.16 0.32 3.80
N ASP A 43 17.06 -0.05 2.53
CA ASP A 43 17.37 0.81 1.39
C ASP A 43 16.16 1.55 0.83
N ASN A 44 14.96 1.29 1.38
CA ASN A 44 13.67 1.82 0.93
C ASN A 44 13.33 1.48 -0.54
N ILE A 45 13.89 0.40 -1.07
CA ILE A 45 13.64 -0.10 -2.42
C ILE A 45 12.83 -1.39 -2.34
N ALA A 46 11.67 -1.41 -3.02
CA ALA A 46 10.86 -2.61 -3.12
C ALA A 46 11.50 -3.63 -4.07
N ASP A 47 12.33 -4.53 -3.51
CA ASP A 47 13.02 -5.57 -4.24
C ASP A 47 12.17 -6.83 -4.45
N PRO A 48 12.14 -7.42 -5.65
CA PRO A 48 11.38 -8.66 -5.90
C PRO A 48 11.73 -9.83 -4.97
N ALA A 49 12.97 -9.86 -4.46
CA ALA A 49 13.43 -10.90 -3.52
C ALA A 49 12.88 -10.72 -2.09
N GLU A 50 12.41 -9.51 -1.76
CA GLU A 50 11.89 -9.13 -0.44
C GLU A 50 10.35 -9.16 -0.39
N GLN A 51 9.70 -9.58 -1.48
CA GLN A 51 8.26 -9.74 -1.53
C GLN A 51 7.78 -10.76 -0.50
N VAL A 52 6.95 -10.32 0.44
CA VAL A 52 6.39 -11.18 1.50
C VAL A 52 4.93 -11.53 1.25
N ALA A 53 4.16 -10.65 0.62
CA ALA A 53 2.75 -10.86 0.36
C ALA A 53 2.28 -10.05 -0.85
N GLN A 54 1.16 -10.47 -1.43
CA GLN A 54 0.46 -9.73 -2.48
C GLN A 54 -1.04 -9.93 -2.28
N THR A 55 -1.80 -8.86 -2.45
CA THR A 55 -3.25 -8.87 -2.40
C THR A 55 -3.80 -7.99 -3.51
N THR A 56 -5.07 -8.17 -3.82
CA THR A 56 -5.82 -7.24 -4.65
C THR A 56 -6.80 -6.46 -3.79
N THR A 57 -7.10 -5.23 -4.18
CA THR A 57 -8.12 -4.41 -3.51
C THR A 57 -9.52 -4.96 -3.77
N ASP A 58 -10.41 -4.85 -2.78
CA ASP A 58 -11.80 -5.29 -2.88
C ASP A 58 -12.72 -4.25 -3.57
N ALA A 59 -14.02 -4.52 -3.62
CA ALA A 59 -15.04 -3.64 -4.20
C ALA A 59 -15.11 -2.25 -3.55
N ASN A 60 -14.56 -2.08 -2.34
CA ASN A 60 -14.46 -0.82 -1.62
C ASN A 60 -13.04 -0.22 -1.70
N GLY A 61 -12.18 -0.76 -2.57
CA GLY A 61 -10.79 -0.38 -2.70
C GLY A 61 -9.92 -0.80 -1.50
N ALA A 62 -10.47 -1.55 -0.54
CA ALA A 62 -9.76 -1.89 0.68
C ALA A 62 -8.78 -3.04 0.44
N TYR A 63 -7.62 -2.97 1.10
CA TYR A 63 -6.66 -4.06 1.17
C TYR A 63 -6.14 -4.22 2.60
N GLN A 64 -5.80 -5.45 2.97
CA GLN A 64 -5.24 -5.76 4.29
C GLN A 64 -4.26 -6.93 4.23
N PHE A 65 -3.12 -6.74 4.88
CA PHE A 65 -2.15 -7.75 5.22
C PHE A 65 -2.21 -7.99 6.72
N THR A 66 -2.39 -9.24 7.12
CA THR A 66 -2.39 -9.65 8.53
C THR A 66 -1.29 -10.67 8.77
N GLY A 67 -0.90 -10.87 10.02
CA GLY A 67 0.10 -11.87 10.35
C GLY A 67 1.53 -11.44 10.03
N LEU A 68 1.79 -10.14 9.99
CA LEU A 68 3.13 -9.61 9.67
C LEU A 68 4.02 -9.65 10.92
N LEU A 69 5.27 -10.06 10.75
CA LEU A 69 6.24 -9.96 11.81
C LEU A 69 6.58 -8.48 12.06
N PRO A 70 7.08 -8.10 13.24
CA PRO A 70 7.62 -6.76 13.44
C PRO A 70 8.82 -6.53 12.51
N GLY A 71 8.83 -5.41 11.80
CA GLY A 71 9.89 -5.02 10.87
C GLY A 71 9.44 -3.90 9.94
N ASP A 72 10.35 -3.45 9.10
CA ASP A 72 10.08 -2.44 8.08
C ASP A 72 9.50 -3.08 6.83
N TYR A 73 8.48 -2.44 6.27
CA TYR A 73 7.77 -2.93 5.11
C TYR A 73 7.50 -1.81 4.11
N LEU A 74 7.67 -2.14 2.83
CA LEU A 74 7.36 -1.27 1.71
C LEU A 74 6.12 -1.80 0.99
N ILE A 75 5.18 -0.90 0.72
CA ILE A 75 3.99 -1.20 -0.07
C ILE A 75 4.23 -0.67 -1.47
N LYS A 76 4.09 -1.55 -2.48
CA LYS A 76 4.12 -1.17 -3.87
C LYS A 76 2.79 -1.50 -4.52
N GLU A 77 2.20 -0.50 -5.13
CA GLU A 77 1.04 -0.68 -5.98
C GLU A 77 1.48 -0.90 -7.44
N GLU A 78 0.75 -1.75 -8.16
CA GLU A 78 1.02 -1.96 -9.59
C GLU A 78 0.70 -0.69 -10.37
N SER A 79 1.70 -0.09 -11.04
CA SER A 79 1.45 1.08 -11.89
C SER A 79 0.72 0.67 -13.16
N GLN A 80 -0.57 0.98 -13.24
CA GLN A 80 -1.33 0.82 -14.48
C GLN A 80 -1.10 2.00 -15.44
N SER A 81 -0.97 1.69 -16.73
CA SER A 81 -0.80 2.72 -17.76
C SER A 81 -2.01 3.67 -17.77
N GLY A 82 -1.76 4.98 -17.66
CA GLY A 82 -2.81 6.01 -17.57
C GLY A 82 -3.10 6.52 -16.16
N TRP A 83 -2.54 5.90 -15.13
CA TRP A 83 -2.71 6.32 -13.74
C TRP A 83 -1.48 7.09 -13.26
N THR A 84 -1.72 8.26 -12.64
CA THR A 84 -0.68 9.01 -11.93
C THR A 84 -0.94 8.86 -10.45
N ASN A 85 0.04 8.34 -9.71
CA ASN A 85 -0.06 8.28 -8.26
C ASN A 85 0.01 9.72 -7.71
N VAL A 86 -1.12 10.22 -7.21
CA VAL A 86 -1.25 11.56 -6.61
C VAL A 86 -1.13 11.53 -5.08
N SER A 87 -1.08 10.35 -4.48
CA SER A 87 -0.74 10.20 -3.07
C SER A 87 0.75 10.50 -2.88
N PRO A 88 1.17 11.28 -1.86
CA PRO A 88 2.57 11.32 -1.52
C PRO A 88 3.01 9.91 -1.12
N VAL A 89 3.97 9.34 -1.85
CA VAL A 89 4.77 8.15 -1.48
C VAL A 89 5.69 8.53 -0.32
N GLN A 90 5.13 9.11 0.75
CA GLN A 90 5.84 9.42 1.97
C GLN A 90 4.82 9.47 3.09
N ILE A 91 4.56 8.30 3.68
CA ILE A 91 4.13 8.26 5.07
C ILE A 91 5.39 8.59 5.86
N ASP A 92 5.64 9.87 6.04
CA ASP A 92 6.65 10.35 6.96
C ASP A 92 6.22 9.89 8.36
N GLN A 93 6.85 8.83 8.85
CA GLN A 93 6.76 8.42 10.25
C GLN A 93 7.74 9.29 11.05
N ASP A 94 7.38 10.54 11.30
CA ASP A 94 8.01 11.33 12.36
C ASP A 94 6.96 11.86 13.33
N ASN A 95 6.84 11.16 14.47
CA ASN A 95 6.70 11.76 15.80
C ASN A 95 7.04 10.75 16.91
#